data_AF-A0A8B6XLY7-F1
#
_entry.id   AF-A0A8B6XLY7-F1
#
_cell.length_a   1.000
_cell.length_b   1.000
_cell.length_c   1.000
_cell.angle_alpha   90.00
_cell.angle_beta   90.00
_cell.angle_gamma   90.00
#
_symmetry.space_group_name_H-M   'P 1'
#
loop_
_entity.id
_entity.type
_entity.pdbx_description
1 polymer ?
#
loop_
_entity_poly.entity_id
_entity_poly.type
_entity_poly.pdbx_seq_one_letter_code
_entity_poly.pdbx_strand_id
1 'polypeptide(L)'
;MQERTIARLFLVQRLYRQILKLHRYLPNDLKKLGDQYVKEEFRRHKGANQLQAYEFMTEWKFYCDTLQKQITLPPSSLGVPLDPEKVNSLSQEQLGQLFHLQQEATKKI
;
A
#
# COMPACT_ATOMS: atom_id res chain seq x y z
N MET A 1 -14.05 -21.79 17.47
CA MET A 1 -13.93 -20.31 17.32
C MET A 1 -12.46 -19.85 17.38
N GLN A 2 -11.63 -20.38 18.29
CA GLN A 2 -10.19 -20.02 18.43
C GLN A 2 -9.31 -20.33 17.20
N GLU A 3 -9.49 -21.47 16.52
CA GLU A 3 -8.68 -21.82 15.33
C GLU A 3 -8.83 -20.82 14.18
N ARG A 4 -10.04 -20.28 13.97
CA ARG A 4 -10.31 -19.27 12.94
C ARG A 4 -9.59 -17.96 13.24
N THR A 5 -9.50 -17.57 14.51
CA THR A 5 -8.77 -16.39 14.96
C THR A 5 -7.26 -16.55 14.76
N ILE A 6 -6.72 -17.72 15.12
CA ILE A 6 -5.31 -18.05 14.94
C ILE A 6 -4.92 -18.03 13.45
N ALA A 7 -5.71 -18.69 12.59
CA ALA A 7 -5.49 -18.69 11.14
C ALA A 7 -5.51 -17.27 10.55
N ARG A 8 -6.44 -16.42 11.00
CA ARG A 8 -6.52 -15.02 10.57
C ARG A 8 -5.28 -14.22 10.97
N LEU A 9 -4.79 -14.38 12.20
CA LEU A 9 -3.55 -13.73 12.66
C LEU A 9 -2.35 -14.16 11.82
N PHE A 10 -2.24 -15.44 11.48
CA PHE A 10 -1.17 -15.94 10.60
C PHE A 10 -1.23 -15.30 9.21
N LEU A 11 -2.41 -15.16 8.62
CA LEU A 11 -2.57 -14.51 7.31
C LEU A 11 -2.13 -13.05 7.34
N VAL A 12 -2.55 -12.29 8.36
CA VAL A 12 -2.15 -10.88 8.55
C VAL A 12 -0.62 -10.77 8.70
N GLN A 13 -0.01 -11.59 9.56
CA GLN A 13 1.43 -11.58 9.76
C GLN A 13 2.21 -11.97 8.50
N ARG A 14 1.71 -12.96 7.74
CA ARG A 14 2.33 -13.39 6.48
C ARG A 14 2.33 -12.24 5.46
N LEU A 15 1.19 -11.57 5.30
CA LEU A 15 1.06 -10.44 4.38
C LEU A 15 2.00 -9.29 4.79
N TYR A 16 1.97 -8.89 6.06
CA TYR A 16 2.85 -7.86 6.62
C TYR A 16 4.34 -8.16 6.37
N ARG A 17 4.79 -9.38 6.66
CA ARG A 17 6.19 -9.78 6.43
C ARG A 17 6.56 -9.80 4.95
N GLN A 18 5.64 -10.26 4.09
CA GLN A 18 5.87 -10.30 2.64
C GLN A 18 6.05 -8.89 2.07
N ILE A 19 5.21 -7.93 2.46
CA ILE A 19 5.33 -6.53 2.04
C ILE A 19 6.69 -5.96 2.42
N LEU A 20 7.10 -6.10 3.68
CA LEU A 20 8.41 -5.62 4.16
C LEU A 20 9.59 -6.32 3.47
N LYS A 21 9.42 -7.57 3.03
CA LYS A 21 10.43 -8.26 2.22
C LYS A 21 10.53 -7.62 0.84
N LEU A 22 9.40 -7.29 0.22
CA LEU A 22 9.36 -6.66 -1.09
C LEU A 22 9.91 -5.23 -1.08
N HIS A 23 9.68 -4.47 -0.01
CA HIS A 23 10.27 -3.14 0.15
C HIS A 23 11.80 -3.12 0.10
N ARG A 24 12.48 -4.24 0.35
CA ARG A 24 13.95 -4.33 0.25
C ARG A 24 14.46 -4.14 -1.18
N TYR A 25 13.60 -4.32 -2.18
CA TYR A 25 13.93 -4.13 -3.59
C TYR A 25 13.54 -2.73 -4.10
N LEU A 26 12.95 -1.89 -3.25
CA LEU A 26 12.65 -0.50 -3.59
C LEU A 26 13.88 0.40 -3.42
N PRO A 27 13.96 1.54 -4.13
CA PRO A 27 14.90 2.62 -3.84
C PRO A 27 14.86 3.00 -2.36
N ASN A 28 16.00 3.36 -1.78
CA ASN A 28 16.15 3.55 -0.33
C ASN A 28 15.13 4.53 0.27
N ASP A 29 14.81 5.62 -0.42
CA ASP A 29 13.87 6.63 0.10
C ASP A 29 12.43 6.11 0.09
N LEU A 30 12.03 5.43 -0.99
CA LEU A 30 10.71 4.77 -1.10
C LEU A 30 10.57 3.64 -0.08
N LYS A 31 11.64 2.86 0.15
CA LYS A 31 11.68 1.83 1.18
C LYS A 31 11.46 2.41 2.57
N LYS A 32 12.20 3.46 2.95
CA LYS A 32 12.08 4.09 4.28
C LYS A 32 10.66 4.60 4.53
N LEU A 33 10.12 5.34 3.55
CA LEU A 33 8.76 5.87 3.61
C LEU A 33 7.73 4.74 3.71
N GLY A 34 7.82 3.74 2.84
CA GLY A 34 6.91 2.60 2.81
C GLY A 34 6.96 1.75 4.08
N ASP A 35 8.16 1.45 4.60
CA ASP A 35 8.32 0.66 5.84
C ASP A 35 7.67 1.34 7.03
N GLN A 36 7.80 2.67 7.16
CA GLN A 36 7.14 3.43 8.21
C GLN A 36 5.62 3.38 8.03
N TYR A 37 5.12 3.65 6.82
CA TYR A 37 3.70 3.67 6.52
C TYR A 37 3.02 2.32 6.81
N VAL A 38 3.60 1.21 6.34
CA VAL A 38 3.09 -0.16 6.59
C VAL A 38 2.99 -0.46 8.08
N LYS A 39 4.03 -0.11 8.85
CA LYS A 39 4.03 -0.33 10.31
C LYS A 39 2.90 0.44 10.99
N GLU A 40 2.70 1.69 10.61
CA GLU A 40 1.66 2.53 11.18
C GLU A 40 0.25 2.02 10.82
N GLU A 41 0.01 1.70 9.56
CA GLU A 41 -1.30 1.26 9.08
C GLU A 41 -1.73 -0.07 9.71
N PHE A 42 -0.86 -1.08 9.74
CA PHE A 42 -1.15 -2.35 10.41
C PHE A 42 -1.36 -2.18 11.92
N ARG A 43 -0.69 -1.22 12.55
CA ARG A 43 -0.90 -0.90 13.97
C ARG A 43 -2.26 -0.24 14.19
N ARG A 44 -2.66 0.72 13.35
CA ARG A 44 -3.96 1.41 13.42
C ARG A 44 -5.12 0.44 13.21
N HIS A 45 -4.94 -0.59 12.38
CA HIS A 45 -5.99 -1.57 12.05
C HIS A 45 -6.10 -2.78 12.97
N LYS A 46 -5.34 -2.83 14.09
CA LYS A 46 -5.44 -3.94 15.07
C LYS A 46 -6.83 -4.08 15.69
N GLY A 47 -7.56 -2.97 15.84
CA GLY A 47 -8.91 -2.92 16.41
C GLY A 47 -10.03 -2.87 15.37
N ALA A 48 -9.73 -3.05 14.09
CA ALA A 48 -10.72 -2.96 13.02
C ALA A 48 -11.81 -4.03 13.16
N ASN A 49 -13.05 -3.66 12.84
CA ASN A 49 -14.15 -4.62 12.82
C ASN A 49 -14.00 -5.62 11.65
N GLN A 50 -14.87 -6.62 11.56
CA GLN A 50 -14.73 -7.69 10.56
C GLN A 50 -14.78 -7.17 9.12
N LEU A 51 -15.64 -6.20 8.82
CA LEU A 51 -15.78 -5.61 7.47
C LEU A 51 -14.53 -4.80 7.12
N GLN A 52 -14.15 -3.85 7.98
CA GLN A 52 -12.96 -3.03 7.79
C GLN A 52 -11.69 -3.87 7.61
N ALA A 53 -11.55 -4.94 8.40
CA ALA A 53 -10.39 -5.80 8.30
C ALA A 53 -10.42 -6.71 7.06
N TYR A 54 -11.59 -7.04 6.52
CA TYR A 54 -11.70 -7.74 5.24
C TYR A 54 -11.27 -6.82 4.09
N GLU A 55 -11.80 -5.59 4.06
CA GLU A 55 -11.41 -4.57 3.07
C GLU A 55 -9.92 -4.26 3.16
N PHE A 56 -9.41 -4.02 4.37
CA PHE A 56 -7.99 -3.83 4.64
C PHE A 56 -7.16 -4.98 4.07
N MET A 57 -7.47 -6.23 4.42
CA MET A 57 -6.69 -7.37 3.93
C MET A 57 -6.77 -7.54 2.40
N THR A 58 -7.87 -7.14 1.78
CA THR A 58 -8.07 -7.19 0.32
C THR A 58 -7.16 -6.16 -0.38
N GLU A 59 -7.23 -4.89 0.05
CA GLU A 59 -6.43 -3.81 -0.52
C GLU A 59 -4.92 -4.05 -0.29
N TRP A 60 -4.52 -4.48 0.92
CA TRP A 60 -3.12 -4.76 1.21
C TRP A 60 -2.58 -5.97 0.46
N LYS A 61 -3.42 -6.96 0.16
CA LYS A 61 -3.06 -8.06 -0.72
C LYS A 61 -2.87 -7.56 -2.16
N PHE A 62 -3.79 -6.74 -2.67
CA PHE A 62 -3.66 -6.14 -4.01
C PHE A 62 -2.37 -5.32 -4.13
N TYR A 63 -2.05 -4.50 -3.12
CA TYR A 63 -0.79 -3.78 -3.04
C TYR A 63 0.42 -4.71 -3.09
N CYS A 64 0.44 -5.75 -2.27
CA CYS A 64 1.52 -6.74 -2.22
C CYS A 64 1.71 -7.45 -3.58
N ASP A 65 0.62 -7.88 -4.22
CA ASP A 65 0.65 -8.58 -5.51
C ASP A 65 1.13 -7.65 -6.64
N THR A 66 0.71 -6.38 -6.62
CA THR A 66 1.17 -5.34 -7.55
C THR A 66 2.67 -5.08 -7.39
N LEU A 67 3.12 -4.89 -6.15
CA LEU A 67 4.52 -4.65 -5.84
C LEU A 67 5.41 -5.83 -6.25
N GLN A 68 4.95 -7.07 -6.01
CA GLN A 68 5.64 -8.28 -6.45
C GLN A 68 5.83 -8.31 -7.96
N LYS A 69 4.78 -7.99 -8.74
CA LYS A 69 4.87 -7.94 -10.21
C LYS A 69 5.89 -6.91 -10.68
N GLN A 70 5.84 -5.71 -10.11
CA GLN A 70 6.72 -4.59 -10.49
C GLN A 70 8.19 -4.83 -10.18
N ILE A 71 8.49 -5.52 -9.07
CA ILE A 71 9.86 -5.89 -8.71
C ILE A 71 10.39 -7.02 -9.60
N THR A 72 9.52 -7.95 -10.02
CA THR A 72 9.95 -9.17 -10.74
C THR A 72 10.12 -8.94 -12.25
N LEU A 73 9.47 -7.92 -12.81
CA LEU A 73 9.50 -7.63 -14.25
C LEU A 73 10.42 -6.42 -14.57
N PRO A 74 11.40 -6.54 -15.47
CA PRO A 74 12.23 -5.42 -15.91
C PRO A 74 11.47 -4.47 -16.87
N PRO A 75 11.99 -3.24 -17.10
CA PRO A 75 11.99 -2.13 -16.16
C PRO A 75 10.55 -1.63 -15.98
N SER A 76 9.90 -2.04 -14.89
CA SER A 76 8.54 -1.61 -14.59
C SER A 76 8.57 -0.29 -13.81
N SER A 77 7.84 0.73 -14.27
CA SER A 77 7.52 1.89 -13.46
C SER A 77 6.89 1.45 -12.14
N LEU A 78 7.34 2.03 -11.02
CA LEU A 78 6.73 1.78 -9.72
C LEU A 78 5.38 2.47 -9.63
N GLY A 79 4.40 1.80 -9.03
CA GLY A 79 3.04 2.31 -8.85
C GLY A 79 2.11 2.00 -10.02
N VAL A 80 0.81 2.24 -9.80
CA VAL A 80 -0.25 2.02 -10.78
C VAL A 80 -0.87 3.35 -11.16
N PRO A 81 -1.34 3.52 -12.42
CA PRO A 81 -2.13 4.69 -12.79
C PRO A 81 -3.34 4.85 -11.85
N LEU A 82 -3.63 6.10 -11.48
CA LEU A 82 -4.84 6.42 -10.73
C LEU A 82 -6.07 6.13 -11.60
N ASP A 83 -7.03 5.43 -11.01
CA ASP A 83 -8.33 5.17 -11.62
C ASP A 83 -9.06 6.52 -11.87
N PRO A 84 -9.49 6.81 -13.10
CA PRO A 84 -10.24 8.02 -13.42
C PRO A 84 -11.45 8.25 -12.52
N GLU A 85 -12.15 7.19 -12.11
CA GLU A 85 -13.31 7.33 -11.22
C GLU A 85 -12.91 7.83 -9.84
N LYS A 86 -11.77 7.34 -9.31
CA LYS A 86 -11.22 7.81 -8.03
C LYS A 86 -10.80 9.28 -8.13
N VAL A 87 -10.18 9.68 -9.23
CA VAL A 87 -9.81 11.09 -9.45
C VAL A 87 -11.04 11.99 -9.46
N ASN A 88 -12.12 11.56 -10.13
CA ASN A 88 -13.37 12.33 -10.19
C ASN A 88 -14.08 12.45 -8.83
N SER A 89 -13.81 11.54 -7.89
CA SER A 89 -14.34 11.60 -6.53
C SER A 89 -13.60 12.55 -5.58
N LEU A 90 -12.45 13.11 -6.01
CA LEU A 90 -11.68 14.03 -5.19
C LEU A 90 -12.32 15.42 -5.16
N SER A 91 -12.29 16.07 -4.00
CA SER A 91 -12.66 17.48 -3.87
C SER A 91 -11.69 18.39 -4.64
N GLN A 92 -12.10 19.62 -4.93
CA GLN A 92 -11.25 20.62 -5.60
C GLN A 92 -9.92 20.87 -4.85
N GLU A 93 -9.96 20.88 -3.52
CA GLU A 93 -8.76 21.02 -2.70
C GLU A 93 -7.83 19.80 -2.84
N GLN A 94 -8.38 18.59 -2.78
CA GLN A 94 -7.61 17.36 -2.94
C GLN A 94 -7.01 17.23 -4.35
N LEU A 95 -7.74 17.66 -5.38
CA LEU A 95 -7.23 17.74 -6.75
C LEU A 95 -6.06 18.72 -6.85
N GLY A 96 -6.19 19.90 -6.23
CA GLY A 96 -5.10 20.88 -6.15
C GLY A 96 -3.85 20.30 -5.48
N GLN A 97 -4.01 19.64 -4.32
CA GLN A 97 -2.91 18.99 -3.60
C GLN A 97 -2.25 17.88 -4.43
N LEU A 98 -3.05 17.04 -5.09
CA LEU A 98 -2.54 15.97 -5.95
C LEU A 98 -1.74 16.54 -7.12
N PHE A 99 -2.20 17.64 -7.72
CA PHE A 99 -1.49 18.33 -8.79
C PHE A 99 -0.17 18.95 -8.31
N HIS A 100 -0.15 19.57 -7.12
CA HIS A 100 1.09 20.05 -6.51
C HIS A 100 2.08 18.91 -6.26
N LEU A 101 1.60 17.78 -5.75
CA LEU A 101 2.45 16.60 -5.52
C LEU A 101 3.05 16.08 -6.82
N GLN A 102 2.27 16.04 -7.91
CA GLN A 102 2.76 15.64 -9.23
C GLN A 102 3.88 16.57 -9.73
N GLN A 103 3.69 17.88 -9.58
CA GLN A 103 4.70 18.87 -10.01
C GLN A 103 6.00 18.71 -9.23
N GLU A 104 5.94 18.58 -7.91
CA GLU A 104 7.14 18.40 -7.08
C GLU A 104 7.84 17.07 -7.38
N ALA A 105 7.09 16.00 -7.65
CA ALA A 105 7.67 14.69 -8.00
C ALA A 105 8.31 14.64 -9.40
N THR A 106 7.91 15.52 -10.33
CA THR A 106 8.42 15.56 -11.71
C THR A 106 9.43 16.68 -11.97
N LYS A 107 9.59 17.58 -10.99
CA LYS A 107 10.60 18.64 -11.02
C LYS A 107 11.98 18.00 -11.12
N LYS A 108 12.77 18.45 -12.10
CA LYS A 108 14.16 18.03 -12.23
C LYS A 108 14.94 18.56 -11.02
N ILE A 109 15.57 17.65 -10.28
CA ILE A 109 16.52 17.96 -9.20
C ILE A 109 17.79 18.55 -9.82
#